data_AF-A0A948HF71-F1
#
_entry.id   AF-A0A948HF71-F1
#
_cell.length_a   1.000
_cell.length_b   1.000
_cell.length_c   1.000
_cell.angle_alpha   90.00
_cell.angle_beta   90.00
_cell.angle_gamma   90.00
#
_symmetry.space_group_name_H-M   'P 1'
#
loop_
_entity.id
_entity.type
_entity.pdbx_description
1 polymer ?
#
loop_
_entity_poly.entity_id
_entity_poly.type
_entity_poly.pdbx_seq_one_letter_code
_entity_poly.pdbx_strand_id
1 'polypeptide(L)'
;MRSLTSIFLAVLVMGNCFVLEPVCSQPSKGYLLGTLEILVDEALLAYNTEDYLKFFEYFAKEMNPITTEQYFRAVYINGYKSQLGDLVSKQLIKEESLIDPDFPMLVYQAVFTKNRDVVIIVNFTKEYDNYRIERIRFDRVLSADETIGR
;
A
#
# COMPACT_ATOMS: atom_id res chain seq x y z
N MET A 1 69.95 18.89 45.91
CA MET A 1 68.54 19.27 46.13
C MET A 1 67.72 18.82 44.93
N ARG A 2 66.57 18.20 45.25
CA ARG A 2 65.49 17.60 44.45
C ARG A 2 65.22 18.18 43.04
N SER A 3 64.91 17.29 42.08
CA SER A 3 63.75 17.33 41.15
C SER A 3 63.92 16.18 40.14
N LEU A 4 63.30 14.99 40.22
CA LEU A 4 61.89 14.59 39.97
C LEU A 4 61.26 15.11 38.67
N THR A 5 60.55 14.17 38.00
CA THR A 5 59.48 14.29 37.00
C THR A 5 59.86 14.75 35.59
N SER A 6 59.34 14.22 34.49
CA SER A 6 58.27 13.25 34.23
C SER A 6 58.42 12.74 32.79
N ILE A 7 58.28 11.43 32.58
CA ILE A 7 58.10 10.82 31.26
C ILE A 7 56.63 11.00 30.88
N PHE A 8 56.34 11.85 29.88
CA PHE A 8 55.02 11.91 29.27
C PHE A 8 54.89 10.79 28.24
N LEU A 9 54.17 9.74 28.61
CA LEU A 9 53.69 8.69 27.72
C LEU A 9 52.43 9.22 27.01
N ALA A 10 52.57 9.60 25.74
CA ALA A 10 51.43 9.94 24.89
C ALA A 10 50.72 8.65 24.46
N VAL A 11 49.62 8.31 25.14
CA VAL A 11 48.70 7.26 24.69
C VAL A 11 47.82 7.87 23.61
N LEU A 12 48.16 7.58 22.35
CA LEU A 12 47.35 7.92 21.19
C LEU A 12 46.17 6.92 21.13
N VAL A 13 45.07 7.25 21.80
CA VAL A 13 43.80 6.51 21.63
C VAL A 13 43.26 6.89 20.26
N MET A 14 43.40 5.98 19.29
CA MET A 14 42.68 6.05 18.02
C MET A 14 41.19 5.98 18.34
N GLY A 15 40.55 7.13 18.40
CA GLY A 15 39.10 7.23 18.48
C GLY A 15 38.50 6.61 17.23
N ASN A 16 37.96 5.40 17.38
CA ASN A 16 37.00 4.87 16.43
C ASN A 16 35.83 5.85 16.40
N CYS A 17 35.79 6.67 15.35
CA CYS A 17 34.62 7.43 14.96
C CYS A 17 33.56 6.41 14.57
N PHE A 18 32.78 5.94 15.55
CA PHE A 18 31.61 5.12 15.31
C PHE A 18 30.60 6.04 14.64
N VAL A 19 30.56 6.00 13.31
CA VAL A 19 29.54 6.66 12.52
C VAL A 19 28.23 5.95 12.88
N LEU A 20 27.48 6.54 13.82
CA LEU A 20 26.09 6.17 14.06
C LEU A 20 25.34 6.59 12.80
N GLU A 21 25.18 5.66 11.86
CA GLU A 21 24.18 5.84 10.82
C GLU A 21 22.83 6.10 11.53
N PRO A 22 22.04 7.09 11.06
CA PRO A 22 20.68 7.24 11.56
C PRO A 22 19.97 5.93 11.25
N VAL A 23 19.66 5.16 12.30
CA VAL A 23 18.76 4.01 12.18
C VAL A 23 17.44 4.59 11.72
N CYS A 24 17.19 4.55 10.41
CA CYS A 24 15.88 4.79 9.83
C CYS A 24 14.97 3.71 10.41
N SER A 25 14.36 4.02 11.57
CA SER A 25 13.39 3.17 12.23
C SER A 25 12.27 2.92 11.23
N GLN A 26 12.18 1.69 10.73
CA GLN A 26 11.10 1.29 9.85
C GLN A 26 9.75 1.55 10.55
N PRO A 27 8.72 2.01 9.82
CA PRO A 27 7.41 2.21 10.41
C PRO A 27 6.89 0.89 11.01
N SER A 28 6.19 0.98 12.14
CA SER A 28 5.55 -0.20 12.71
C SER A 28 4.48 -0.73 11.74
N LYS A 29 4.29 -2.05 11.69
CA LYS A 29 3.29 -2.68 10.82
C LYS A 29 1.88 -2.10 10.98
N GLY A 30 1.51 -1.71 12.21
CA GLY A 30 0.21 -1.10 12.49
C GLY A 30 0.05 0.29 11.88
N TYR A 31 1.10 1.12 11.95
CA TYR A 31 1.09 2.45 11.32
C TYR A 31 1.03 2.35 9.80
N LEU A 32 1.80 1.42 9.22
CA LEU A 32 1.78 1.14 7.78
C LEU A 32 0.38 0.71 7.33
N LEU A 33 -0.21 -0.29 7.98
CA LEU A 33 -1.55 -0.77 7.63
C LEU A 33 -2.58 0.35 7.66
N GLY A 34 -2.64 1.15 8.73
CA GLY A 34 -3.60 2.26 8.82
C GLY A 34 -3.44 3.30 7.72
N THR A 35 -2.19 3.59 7.33
CA THR A 35 -1.90 4.49 6.20
C THR A 35 -2.44 3.94 4.88
N LEU A 36 -2.18 2.65 4.61
CA LEU A 36 -2.62 2.00 3.39
C LEU A 36 -4.15 1.89 3.31
N GLU A 37 -4.83 1.57 4.41
CA GLU A 37 -6.30 1.47 4.44
C GLU A 37 -6.98 2.80 4.10
N ILE A 38 -6.43 3.93 4.56
CA ILE A 38 -6.95 5.26 4.22
C ILE A 38 -6.90 5.50 2.70
N LEU A 39 -5.78 5.15 2.05
CA LEU A 39 -5.64 5.33 0.59
C LEU A 39 -6.66 4.49 -0.17
N VAL A 40 -6.92 3.27 0.30
CA VAL A 40 -7.94 2.38 -0.30
C VAL A 40 -9.33 2.95 -0.10
N ASP A 41 -9.65 3.45 1.10
CA ASP A 41 -10.97 3.99 1.42
C ASP A 41 -11.31 5.20 0.54
N GLU A 42 -10.37 6.13 0.37
CA GLU A 42 -10.54 7.30 -0.51
C GLU A 42 -10.73 6.88 -1.98
N ALA A 43 -9.91 5.96 -2.49
CA ALA A 43 -10.05 5.47 -3.86
C ALA A 43 -11.38 4.74 -4.09
N LEU A 44 -11.82 3.89 -3.15
CA LEU A 44 -13.09 3.16 -3.29
C LEU A 44 -14.31 4.05 -3.08
N LEU A 45 -14.21 5.11 -2.27
CA LEU A 45 -15.22 6.15 -2.20
C LEU A 45 -15.36 6.87 -3.55
N ALA A 46 -14.24 7.23 -4.17
CA ALA A 46 -14.23 7.86 -5.50
C ALA A 46 -14.80 6.94 -6.58
N TYR A 47 -14.59 5.62 -6.49
CA TYR A 47 -15.26 4.63 -7.34
C TYR A 47 -16.79 4.67 -7.18
N ASN A 48 -17.28 4.75 -5.94
CA ASN A 48 -18.72 4.87 -5.68
C ASN A 48 -19.31 6.16 -6.23
N THR A 49 -18.61 7.29 -6.09
CA THR A 49 -19.06 8.60 -6.61
C THR A 49 -18.71 8.85 -8.07
N GLU A 50 -18.09 7.88 -8.76
CA GLU A 50 -17.62 7.98 -10.14
C GLU A 50 -16.67 9.16 -10.42
N ASP A 51 -15.88 9.56 -9.42
CA ASP A 51 -14.93 10.68 -9.50
C ASP A 51 -13.55 10.16 -9.92
N TYR A 52 -13.24 10.21 -11.21
CA TYR A 52 -11.98 9.66 -11.74
C TYR A 52 -10.74 10.41 -11.24
N LEU A 53 -10.85 11.72 -10.94
CA LEU A 53 -9.72 12.52 -10.48
C LEU A 53 -9.33 12.10 -9.07
N LYS A 54 -10.32 11.96 -8.18
CA LYS A 54 -10.09 11.45 -6.82
C LYS A 54 -9.67 9.98 -6.82
N PHE A 55 -10.22 9.17 -7.73
CA PHE A 55 -9.87 7.75 -7.83
C PHE A 55 -8.37 7.56 -8.09
N PHE A 56 -7.78 8.39 -8.96
CA PHE A 56 -6.37 8.29 -9.32
C PHE A 56 -5.43 9.18 -8.49
N GLU A 57 -5.94 9.97 -7.53
CA GLU A 57 -5.15 10.93 -6.74
C GLU A 57 -3.95 10.29 -6.02
N TYR A 58 -4.15 9.07 -5.52
CA TYR A 58 -3.14 8.33 -4.74
C TYR A 58 -2.41 7.26 -5.54
N PHE A 59 -2.64 7.20 -6.86
CA PHE A 59 -1.93 6.24 -7.69
C PHE A 59 -0.46 6.64 -7.90
N ALA A 60 0.38 5.63 -8.17
CA ALA A 60 1.79 5.83 -8.46
C ALA A 60 1.97 6.65 -9.74
N LYS A 61 3.02 7.48 -9.79
CA LYS A 61 3.30 8.35 -10.94
C LYS A 61 3.57 7.56 -12.21
N GLU A 62 4.12 6.36 -12.10
CA GLU A 62 4.30 5.46 -13.23
C GLU A 62 2.99 5.04 -13.90
N MET A 63 1.86 5.12 -13.17
CA MET A 63 0.53 4.83 -13.69
C MET A 63 -0.09 6.01 -14.45
N ASN A 64 0.51 7.19 -14.42
CA ASN A 64 0.00 8.39 -15.10
C ASN A 64 -0.40 8.21 -16.57
N PRO A 65 0.31 7.40 -17.40
CA PRO A 65 -0.09 7.18 -18.78
C PRO A 65 -1.49 6.56 -18.94
N ILE A 66 -1.99 5.87 -17.91
CA ILE A 66 -3.29 5.20 -17.94
C ILE A 66 -4.34 5.83 -17.02
N THR A 67 -3.99 6.82 -16.19
CA THR A 67 -4.91 7.50 -15.26
C THR A 67 -5.80 8.54 -15.97
N THR A 68 -6.41 8.14 -17.08
CA THR A 68 -7.32 8.98 -17.88
C THR A 68 -8.78 8.69 -17.51
N GLU A 69 -9.66 9.68 -17.71
CA GLU A 69 -11.11 9.48 -17.55
C GLU A 69 -11.64 8.35 -18.45
N GLN A 70 -11.13 8.25 -19.68
CA GLN A 70 -11.53 7.21 -20.61
C GLN A 70 -11.21 5.81 -20.06
N TYR A 71 -10.00 5.62 -19.53
CA TYR A 71 -9.62 4.36 -18.90
C TYR A 71 -10.48 4.06 -17.66
N PHE A 72 -10.71 5.07 -16.80
CA PHE A 72 -11.58 4.91 -15.64
C PHE A 72 -12.98 4.44 -16.01
N ARG A 73 -13.60 5.11 -16.99
CA ARG A 73 -14.93 4.75 -17.47
C ARG A 73 -14.95 3.38 -18.11
N ALA A 74 -13.95 3.04 -18.93
CA ALA A 74 -13.91 1.75 -19.61
C ALA A 74 -13.75 0.58 -18.64
N VAL A 75 -12.80 0.67 -17.70
CA VAL A 75 -12.45 -0.44 -16.80
C VAL A 75 -13.34 -0.45 -15.56
N TYR A 76 -13.41 0.66 -14.83
CA TYR A 76 -14.05 0.69 -13.53
C TYR A 76 -15.55 0.89 -13.61
N ILE A 77 -16.05 1.76 -14.48
CA ILE A 77 -17.49 2.02 -14.58
C ILE A 77 -18.18 0.99 -15.48
N ASN A 78 -17.77 0.89 -16.74
CA ASN A 78 -18.41 0.02 -17.73
C ASN A 78 -18.02 -1.45 -17.55
N GLY A 79 -16.85 -1.73 -16.99
CA GLY A 79 -16.39 -3.08 -16.66
C GLY A 79 -16.92 -3.54 -15.30
N TYR A 80 -16.36 -2.99 -14.22
CA TYR A 80 -16.65 -3.45 -12.85
C TYR A 80 -18.00 -2.97 -12.32
N LYS A 81 -18.27 -1.66 -12.30
CA LYS A 81 -19.49 -1.09 -11.68
C LYS A 81 -20.77 -1.52 -12.40
N SER A 82 -20.72 -1.70 -13.72
CA SER A 82 -21.87 -2.23 -14.47
C SER A 82 -22.30 -3.61 -13.96
N GLN A 83 -21.33 -4.46 -13.57
CA GLN A 83 -21.54 -5.84 -13.12
C GLN A 83 -21.73 -5.97 -11.61
N LEU A 84 -20.93 -5.25 -10.83
CA LEU A 84 -20.86 -5.35 -9.37
C LEU A 84 -21.75 -4.31 -8.67
N GLY A 85 -21.91 -3.13 -9.28
CA GLY A 85 -22.57 -1.97 -8.69
C GLY A 85 -21.68 -1.20 -7.71
N ASP A 86 -22.30 -0.47 -6.79
CA ASP A 86 -21.62 0.27 -5.73
C ASP A 86 -21.08 -0.67 -4.64
N LEU A 87 -19.92 -0.31 -4.08
CA LEU A 87 -19.37 -0.96 -2.89
C LEU A 87 -20.23 -0.59 -1.68
N VAL A 88 -20.63 -1.60 -0.91
CA VAL A 88 -21.42 -1.45 0.32
C VAL A 88 -20.51 -1.58 1.54
N SER A 89 -19.65 -2.60 1.55
CA SER A 89 -18.71 -2.85 2.65
C SER A 89 -17.50 -3.64 2.18
N LYS A 90 -16.40 -3.56 2.94
CA LYS A 90 -15.22 -4.39 2.77
C LYS A 90 -14.68 -4.84 4.13
N GLN A 91 -14.01 -5.98 4.14
CA GLN A 91 -13.32 -6.54 5.29
C GLN A 91 -11.94 -7.02 4.87
N LEU A 92 -10.90 -6.56 5.57
CA LEU A 92 -9.52 -6.98 5.32
C LEU A 92 -9.34 -8.47 5.65
N ILE A 93 -8.75 -9.22 4.71
CA ILE A 93 -8.31 -10.60 4.91
C ILE A 93 -6.82 -10.54 5.28
N LYS A 94 -6.53 -10.57 6.59
CA LYS A 94 -5.16 -10.33 7.10
C LYS A 94 -4.19 -11.41 6.66
N GLU A 95 -4.67 -12.64 6.53
CA GLU A 95 -3.90 -13.83 6.20
C GLU A 95 -3.45 -13.82 4.72
N GLU A 96 -4.19 -13.14 3.85
CA GLU A 96 -3.86 -12.98 2.43
C GLU A 96 -3.17 -11.65 2.12
N SER A 97 -3.16 -10.72 3.08
CA SER A 97 -2.52 -9.42 2.93
C SER A 97 -1.03 -9.47 3.31
N LEU A 98 -0.20 -8.76 2.56
CA LEU A 98 1.22 -8.61 2.82
C LEU A 98 1.51 -7.19 3.32
N ILE A 99 1.74 -7.05 4.64
CA ILE A 99 2.12 -5.77 5.25
C ILE A 99 3.64 -5.68 5.30
N ASP A 100 4.22 -5.38 4.15
CA ASP A 100 5.65 -5.22 3.92
C ASP A 100 5.99 -3.76 3.53
N PRO A 101 7.05 -3.15 4.09
CA PRO A 101 7.41 -1.76 3.79
C PRO A 101 7.85 -1.48 2.36
N ASP A 102 8.29 -2.50 1.61
CA ASP A 102 8.82 -2.32 0.26
C ASP A 102 7.74 -2.58 -0.79
N PHE A 103 6.94 -3.64 -0.59
CA PHE A 103 5.88 -4.04 -1.54
C PHE A 103 4.59 -4.45 -0.81
N PRO A 104 3.83 -3.49 -0.24
CA PRO A 104 2.60 -3.81 0.46
C PRO A 104 1.51 -4.30 -0.49
N MET A 105 0.68 -5.22 -0.01
CA MET A 105 -0.53 -5.68 -0.69
C MET A 105 -1.65 -5.89 0.32
N LEU A 106 -2.83 -5.33 0.04
CA LEU A 106 -4.02 -5.53 0.86
C LEU A 106 -5.08 -6.30 0.08
N VAL A 107 -5.67 -7.31 0.73
CA VAL A 107 -6.72 -8.15 0.17
C VAL A 107 -7.98 -7.99 1.02
N TYR A 108 -9.11 -7.72 0.38
CA TYR A 108 -10.39 -7.54 1.06
C TYR A 108 -11.45 -8.47 0.50
N GLN A 109 -12.26 -9.03 1.39
CA GLN A 109 -13.60 -9.51 1.04
C GLN A 109 -14.53 -8.30 0.96
N ALA A 110 -15.31 -8.18 -0.12
CA ALA A 110 -16.15 -7.03 -0.37
C ALA A 110 -17.55 -7.41 -0.82
N VAL A 111 -18.52 -6.61 -0.35
CA VAL A 111 -19.93 -6.69 -0.74
C VAL A 111 -20.25 -5.48 -1.61
N PHE A 112 -20.73 -5.76 -2.81
CA PHE A 112 -21.29 -4.77 -3.71
C PHE A 112 -22.81 -4.95 -3.83
N THR A 113 -23.50 -3.91 -4.31
CA THR A 113 -24.96 -3.90 -4.45
C THR A 113 -25.51 -5.01 -5.35
N LYS A 114 -24.76 -5.46 -6.37
CA LYS A 114 -25.17 -6.55 -7.28
C LYS A 114 -24.45 -7.88 -7.04
N ASN A 115 -23.34 -7.90 -6.31
CA ASN A 115 -22.57 -9.11 -6.00
C ASN A 115 -21.94 -9.02 -4.62
N ARG A 116 -22.13 -10.05 -3.79
CA ARG A 116 -21.69 -10.06 -2.39
C ARG A 116 -20.35 -10.76 -2.16
N ASP A 117 -19.84 -11.50 -3.15
CA ASP A 117 -18.66 -12.36 -3.03
C ASP A 117 -17.54 -11.89 -3.97
N VAL A 118 -17.00 -10.72 -3.70
CA VAL A 118 -15.92 -10.10 -4.48
C VAL A 118 -14.68 -9.95 -3.63
N VAL A 119 -13.51 -10.27 -4.21
CA VAL A 119 -12.21 -9.99 -3.60
C VAL A 119 -11.62 -8.73 -4.24
N ILE A 120 -11.23 -7.77 -3.40
CA ILE A 120 -10.48 -6.58 -3.84
C ILE A 120 -9.01 -6.80 -3.50
N ILE A 121 -8.14 -6.68 -4.50
CA ILE A 121 -6.69 -6.75 -4.30
C ILE A 121 -6.11 -5.39 -4.66
N VAL A 122 -5.38 -4.82 -3.71
CA VAL A 122 -4.69 -3.53 -3.87
C VAL A 122 -3.20 -3.73 -3.68
N ASN A 123 -2.43 -3.39 -4.71
CA ASN A 123 -0.97 -3.40 -4.68
C ASN A 123 -0.47 -1.98 -4.50
N PHE A 124 0.59 -1.83 -3.71
CA PHE A 124 1.19 -0.55 -3.41
C PHE A 124 2.66 -0.57 -3.79
N THR A 125 3.16 0.62 -4.10
CA THR A 125 4.58 0.89 -4.27
C THR A 125 4.97 2.04 -3.36
N LYS A 126 6.25 2.07 -2.97
CA LYS A 126 6.81 3.15 -2.19
C LYS A 126 7.48 4.17 -3.10
N GLU A 127 6.95 5.38 -3.13
CA GLU A 127 7.56 6.51 -3.83
C GLU A 127 8.14 7.50 -2.81
N TYR A 128 9.47 7.51 -2.70
CA TYR A 128 10.19 8.27 -1.68
C TYR A 128 9.71 7.89 -0.27
N ASP A 129 9.09 8.82 0.45
CA ASP A 129 8.57 8.62 1.81
C ASP A 129 7.06 8.34 1.85
N ASN A 130 6.40 8.17 0.70
CA ASN A 130 4.95 7.94 0.62
C ASN A 130 4.62 6.61 -0.06
N TYR A 131 3.54 5.97 0.39
CA TYR A 131 2.95 4.84 -0.33
C TYR A 131 1.95 5.34 -1.37
N ARG A 132 1.94 4.67 -2.51
CA ARG A 132 1.06 4.95 -3.64
C ARG A 132 0.40 3.66 -4.11
N ILE A 133 -0.83 3.78 -4.61
CA ILE A 133 -1.55 2.65 -5.20
C ILE A 133 -0.94 2.39 -6.58
N GLU A 134 -0.41 1.18 -6.78
CA GLU A 134 0.01 0.74 -8.11
C GLU A 134 -1.20 0.21 -8.88
N ARG A 135 -2.05 -0.59 -8.21
CA ARG A 135 -3.18 -1.27 -8.86
C ARG A 135 -4.29 -1.60 -7.90
N ILE A 136 -5.54 -1.42 -8.35
CA ILE A 136 -6.76 -1.99 -7.73
C ILE A 136 -7.39 -2.95 -8.73
N ARG A 137 -7.67 -4.18 -8.30
CA ARG A 137 -8.39 -5.21 -9.07
C ARG A 137 -9.56 -5.77 -8.26
N PHE A 138 -10.66 -6.08 -8.94
CA PHE A 138 -11.82 -6.77 -8.40
C PHE A 138 -11.92 -8.16 -9.03
N ASP A 139 -11.71 -9.20 -8.24
CA ASP A 139 -11.82 -10.59 -8.64
C ASP A 139 -13.12 -11.17 -8.09
N ARG A 140 -13.89 -11.90 -8.91
CA ARG A 140 -15.04 -12.65 -8.41
C ARG A 140 -14.54 -13.93 -7.75
N VAL A 141 -15.06 -14.26 -6.58
CA VAL A 141 -14.97 -15.63 -6.09
C VAL A 141 -15.95 -16.44 -6.93
N LEU A 142 -15.44 -17.28 -7.83
CA LEU A 142 -16.27 -18.32 -8.43
C LEU A 142 -16.62 -19.27 -7.27
N SER A 143 -17.86 -19.22 -6.80
CA SER A 143 -18.33 -20.23 -5.87
C SER A 143 -18.19 -21.59 -6.54
N ALA A 144 -17.75 -22.60 -5.77
CA ALA A 144 -17.41 -23.93 -6.27
C ALA A 144 -18.58 -24.67 -6.98
N ASP A 145 -19.79 -24.12 -6.98
CA ASP A 145 -20.96 -24.69 -7.66
C ASP A 145 -21.04 -24.36 -9.16
N GLU A 146 -20.30 -23.38 -9.67
CA GLU A 146 -20.30 -23.07 -11.12
C GLU A 146 -19.34 -23.94 -11.95
N THR A 147 -18.64 -24.91 -11.33
CA THR A 147 -17.72 -25.81 -12.06
C THR A 147 -18.37 -27.08 -12.63
N ILE A 148 -19.68 -27.28 -12.44
CA ILE A 148 -20.43 -28.42 -12.99
C ILE A 148 -21.47 -27.92 -13.99
N GLY A 149 -21.04 -27.41 -15.14
CA GLY A 149 -22.01 -26.90 -16.11
C GLY A 149 -21.47 -26.31 -17.41
N ARG A 150 -20.33 -26.79 -17.92
CA ARG A 150 -19.91 -26.54 -19.30
C ARG A 150 -19.32 -27.80 -19.92
#